data_AF-A0A931YW61-F1
#
_entry.id   AF-A0A931YW61-F1
#
_cell.length_a   1.000
_cell.length_b   1.000
_cell.length_c   1.000
_cell.angle_alpha   90.00
_cell.angle_beta   90.00
_cell.angle_gamma   90.00
#
_symmetry.space_group_name_H-M   'P 1'
#
loop_
_entity.id
_entity.type
_entity.pdbx_description
1 polymer ?
#
loop_
_entity_poly.entity_id
_entity_poly.type
_entity_poly.pdbx_seq_one_letter_code
_entity_poly.pdbx_strand_id
1 'polypeptide(L)'
;MSARILVAKPGLDGHDRGAKIVAQALRDAGFEVVYTGLRQRPAEIVAAAVQEDVDLIGLSILSGAHLELTARVMRGLEEAGAAGIKVVVGGVIPDEDVPALLDTGVARVFPAGAPLDALVGDVRALLAEPPRAGARPAPAPRAAGTAPLAGVRVLDLTRYLAGPHGTQLLAQLGAEVVKVEPPRGDPMRAVSLYFQDGLAAHFVSGNAGKKSVTLDLHHPEGRRTFLDMAAKADAVLENYRPGTLARLGLDYPRLAAANPRIVLGSVSGFGQTGPWRDRASFDLVAQAVGGGMSLTGEPGQPPVKMGLPVGDLAAGVVVALGVVAALYRARETGRGAAVDVSMMDVQLSLLSYLAHYYWASGRAPEPEGAGHPNIVPYGIFPTPSGYLAVAVYGDHFWPGFCRALELPELIADPRYATNEQRCAHREALEPLLAERLASRPREAWVARLAAEGVPAGPVHRVDEALASPQAAAREMVRRVKGPQGGELLLLGCPIKFSSGDAAPSAPPALGQHTDETLRELCGYDDERLGALRRAGVI
;
A
#
# COMPACT_ATOMS: atom_id res chain seq x y z
N MET A 1 -41.92 11.93 3.87
CA MET A 1 -41.36 12.64 5.03
C MET A 1 -41.20 14.10 4.63
N SER A 2 -41.53 15.05 5.49
CA SER A 2 -41.23 16.45 5.19
C SER A 2 -39.72 16.66 5.33
N ALA A 3 -39.09 17.30 4.37
CA ALA A 3 -37.64 17.52 4.37
C ALA A 3 -37.25 18.46 5.51
N ARG A 4 -36.13 18.13 6.18
CA ARG A 4 -35.58 18.86 7.32
C ARG A 4 -34.55 19.86 6.83
N ILE A 5 -34.69 21.12 7.22
CA ILE A 5 -33.82 22.21 6.77
C ILE A 5 -33.21 22.91 7.97
N LEU A 6 -31.89 22.99 8.00
CA LEU A 6 -31.17 23.85 8.94
C LEU A 6 -31.00 25.25 8.33
N VAL A 7 -31.51 26.28 9.00
CA VAL A 7 -31.24 27.68 8.62
C VAL A 7 -30.27 28.28 9.64
N ALA A 8 -29.09 28.69 9.18
CA ALA A 8 -27.99 29.16 10.02
C ALA A 8 -27.35 30.45 9.49
N LYS A 9 -26.74 31.24 10.40
CA LYS A 9 -25.99 32.46 10.06
C LYS A 9 -24.54 32.35 10.56
N PRO A 10 -23.56 32.10 9.68
CA PRO A 10 -22.16 32.09 10.06
C PRO A 10 -21.60 33.52 10.25
N GLY A 11 -20.82 33.79 11.30
CA GLY A 11 -20.06 35.05 11.48
C GLY A 11 -20.48 35.96 12.65
N LEU A 12 -19.89 37.18 12.73
CA LEU A 12 -19.88 38.06 13.93
C LEU A 12 -20.84 39.28 13.92
N ASP A 13 -21.57 39.60 12.84
CA ASP A 13 -22.38 40.84 12.74
C ASP A 13 -23.91 40.69 12.94
N GLY A 14 -24.52 41.78 13.44
CA GLY A 14 -25.88 41.88 14.01
C GLY A 14 -27.08 41.52 13.12
N HIS A 15 -28.27 41.51 13.76
CA HIS A 15 -29.65 41.14 13.33
C HIS A 15 -29.83 39.95 12.35
N ASP A 16 -30.72 39.01 12.70
CA ASP A 16 -31.09 37.80 11.94
C ASP A 16 -32.43 37.91 11.22
N ARG A 17 -32.92 39.13 11.02
CA ARG A 17 -34.27 39.36 10.48
C ARG A 17 -34.51 38.62 9.16
N GLY A 18 -33.51 38.59 8.27
CA GLY A 18 -33.57 37.84 7.01
C GLY A 18 -33.69 36.31 7.19
N ALA A 19 -32.81 35.72 8.01
CA ALA A 19 -32.82 34.27 8.27
C ALA A 19 -34.13 33.82 8.97
N LYS A 20 -34.69 34.64 9.86
CA LYS A 20 -36.01 34.39 10.49
C LYS A 20 -37.15 34.44 9.48
N ILE A 21 -37.15 35.42 8.58
CA ILE A 21 -38.16 35.54 7.52
C ILE A 21 -38.10 34.31 6.59
N VAL A 22 -36.90 33.90 6.18
CA VAL A 22 -36.70 32.70 5.34
C VAL A 22 -37.13 31.42 6.08
N ALA A 23 -36.74 31.27 7.35
CA ALA A 23 -37.15 30.14 8.17
C ALA A 23 -38.67 30.06 8.32
N GLN A 24 -39.35 31.20 8.51
CA GLN A 24 -40.81 31.24 8.58
C GLN A 24 -41.46 30.88 7.24
N ALA A 25 -40.97 31.44 6.13
CA ALA A 25 -41.49 31.13 4.79
C ALA A 25 -41.34 29.62 4.45
N LEU A 26 -40.24 28.99 4.85
CA LEU A 26 -40.04 27.55 4.69
C LEU A 26 -41.00 26.73 5.56
N ARG A 27 -41.27 27.15 6.81
CA ARG A 27 -42.29 26.50 7.67
C ARG A 27 -43.69 26.64 7.08
N ASP A 28 -44.05 27.82 6.60
CA ASP A 28 -45.35 28.07 5.95
C ASP A 28 -45.50 27.24 4.68
N ALA A 29 -44.38 26.93 4.01
CA ALA A 29 -44.32 26.04 2.85
C ALA A 29 -44.32 24.53 3.19
N GLY A 30 -44.37 24.17 4.49
CA GLY A 30 -44.51 22.80 4.99
C GLY A 30 -43.22 22.08 5.37
N PHE A 31 -42.05 22.74 5.33
CA PHE A 31 -40.77 22.15 5.72
C PHE A 31 -40.57 22.10 7.24
N GLU A 32 -39.84 21.10 7.72
CA GLU A 32 -39.38 21.07 9.10
C GLU A 32 -38.10 21.91 9.22
N VAL A 33 -38.16 23.04 9.92
CA VAL A 33 -37.04 24.00 9.95
C VAL A 33 -36.39 24.05 11.33
N VAL A 34 -35.16 23.54 11.39
CA VAL A 34 -34.24 23.73 12.50
C VAL A 34 -33.60 25.10 12.34
N TYR A 35 -33.79 25.98 13.32
CA TYR A 35 -33.22 27.32 13.30
C TYR A 35 -32.31 27.50 14.51
N THR A 36 -31.02 27.69 14.27
CA THR A 36 -30.02 27.72 15.35
C THR A 36 -29.69 29.12 15.88
N GLY A 37 -30.31 30.17 15.35
CA GLY A 37 -30.14 31.54 15.85
C GLY A 37 -28.89 32.27 15.35
N LEU A 38 -28.56 33.38 16.01
CA LEU A 38 -27.47 34.30 15.63
C LEU A 38 -26.07 33.77 16.02
N ARG A 39 -25.10 33.95 15.11
CA ARG A 39 -23.64 33.82 15.33
C ARG A 39 -23.13 32.42 15.65
N GLN A 40 -23.23 31.51 14.68
CA GLN A 40 -22.62 30.18 14.82
C GLN A 40 -21.25 30.11 14.14
N ARG A 41 -20.33 29.37 14.77
CA ARG A 41 -19.08 28.95 14.12
C ARG A 41 -19.41 27.88 13.07
N PRO A 42 -18.68 27.82 11.93
CA PRO A 42 -18.91 26.78 10.92
C PRO A 42 -18.99 25.35 11.47
N ALA A 43 -18.14 25.00 12.44
CA ALA A 43 -18.15 23.69 13.08
C ALA A 43 -19.45 23.40 13.88
N GLU A 44 -20.06 24.42 14.48
CA GLU A 44 -21.33 24.26 15.22
C GLU A 44 -22.51 24.06 14.26
N ILE A 45 -22.48 24.74 13.11
CA ILE A 45 -23.46 24.54 12.03
C ILE A 45 -23.38 23.11 11.51
N VAL A 46 -22.17 22.60 11.28
CA VAL A 46 -21.92 21.23 10.83
C VAL A 46 -22.40 20.22 11.87
N ALA A 47 -22.03 20.41 13.14
CA ALA A 47 -22.46 19.53 14.22
C ALA A 47 -23.98 19.49 14.36
N ALA A 48 -24.65 20.65 14.29
CA ALA A 48 -26.11 20.73 14.33
C ALA A 48 -26.76 20.06 13.13
N ALA A 49 -26.23 20.25 11.92
CA ALA A 49 -26.75 19.63 10.70
C ALA A 49 -26.69 18.10 10.76
N VAL A 50 -25.57 17.55 11.25
CA VAL A 50 -25.38 16.11 11.40
C VAL A 50 -26.25 15.55 12.52
N GLN A 51 -26.30 16.22 13.67
CA GLN A 51 -27.10 15.78 14.82
C GLN A 51 -28.60 15.77 14.49
N GLU A 52 -29.07 16.75 13.74
CA GLU A 52 -30.49 16.93 13.42
C GLU A 52 -30.92 16.22 12.12
N ASP A 53 -29.99 15.49 11.48
CA ASP A 53 -30.20 14.72 10.25
C ASP A 53 -30.94 15.52 9.17
N VAL A 54 -30.39 16.68 8.81
CA VAL A 54 -31.03 17.61 7.86
C VAL A 54 -30.68 17.31 6.41
N ASP A 55 -31.63 17.55 5.51
CA ASP A 55 -31.44 17.36 4.07
C ASP A 55 -30.73 18.55 3.40
N LEU A 56 -30.87 19.74 3.98
CA LEU A 56 -30.36 21.00 3.43
C LEU A 56 -29.98 22.01 4.50
N ILE A 57 -28.89 22.75 4.26
CA ILE A 57 -28.45 23.89 5.08
C ILE A 57 -28.62 25.18 4.27
N GLY A 58 -29.39 26.12 4.80
CA GLY A 58 -29.47 27.50 4.31
C GLY A 58 -28.54 28.42 5.11
N LEU A 59 -27.45 28.86 4.49
CA LEU A 59 -26.51 29.83 5.07
C LEU A 59 -26.93 31.26 4.71
N SER A 60 -27.32 32.05 5.71
CA SER A 60 -27.58 33.48 5.53
C SER A 60 -26.31 34.28 5.80
N ILE A 61 -25.76 34.98 4.80
CA ILE A 61 -24.49 35.71 4.94
C ILE A 61 -24.63 37.18 4.55
N LEU A 62 -24.17 38.09 5.41
CA LEU A 62 -24.25 39.55 5.24
C LEU A 62 -22.87 40.22 5.34
N SER A 63 -21.78 39.47 5.12
CA SER A 63 -20.40 39.93 5.33
C SER A 63 -19.50 39.61 4.14
N GLY A 64 -18.40 40.36 4.01
CA GLY A 64 -17.37 40.12 2.98
C GLY A 64 -16.59 38.80 3.14
N ALA A 65 -16.77 38.06 4.25
CA ALA A 65 -16.10 36.78 4.50
C ALA A 65 -16.90 35.55 4.01
N HIS A 66 -17.86 35.73 3.10
CA HIS A 66 -18.80 34.69 2.69
C HIS A 66 -18.14 33.47 2.02
N LEU A 67 -17.08 33.65 1.22
CA LEU A 67 -16.33 32.55 0.59
C LEU A 67 -15.65 31.65 1.64
N GLU A 68 -14.94 32.27 2.58
CA GLU A 68 -14.20 31.54 3.61
C GLU A 68 -15.15 30.78 4.55
N LEU A 69 -16.22 31.42 5.00
CA LEU A 69 -17.19 30.82 5.90
C LEU A 69 -17.94 29.66 5.24
N THR A 70 -18.38 29.85 4.00
CA THR A 70 -19.03 28.80 3.21
C THR A 70 -18.09 27.62 3.00
N ALA A 71 -16.84 27.87 2.57
CA ALA A 71 -15.85 26.82 2.36
C ALA A 71 -15.53 26.04 3.65
N ARG A 72 -15.54 26.68 4.81
CA ARG A 72 -15.36 26.00 6.12
C ARG A 72 -16.54 25.09 6.46
N VAL A 73 -17.78 25.52 6.20
CA VAL A 73 -18.97 24.66 6.38
C VAL A 73 -18.93 23.48 5.42
N MET A 74 -18.63 23.72 4.13
CA MET A 74 -18.52 22.67 3.11
C MET A 74 -17.48 21.61 3.50
N ARG A 75 -16.26 22.02 3.86
CA ARG A 75 -15.22 21.09 4.32
C ARG A 75 -15.63 20.32 5.58
N GLY A 76 -16.25 20.99 6.55
CA GLY A 76 -16.69 20.33 7.77
C GLY A 76 -17.76 19.26 7.51
N LEU A 77 -18.67 19.46 6.55
CA LEU A 77 -19.65 18.44 6.16
C LEU A 77 -18.97 17.25 5.47
N GLU A 78 -17.96 17.49 4.64
CA GLU A 78 -17.16 16.42 4.03
C GLU A 78 -16.41 15.60 5.07
N GLU A 79 -15.74 16.26 6.02
CA GLU A 79 -15.03 15.63 7.14
C GLU A 79 -15.97 14.82 8.04
N ALA A 80 -17.21 15.28 8.23
CA ALA A 80 -18.23 14.60 9.02
C ALA A 80 -18.97 13.49 8.26
N GLY A 81 -18.63 13.21 7.00
CA GLY A 81 -19.30 12.19 6.17
C GLY A 81 -20.71 12.59 5.73
N ALA A 82 -21.07 13.87 5.84
CA ALA A 82 -22.38 14.44 5.56
C ALA A 82 -22.41 15.25 4.24
N ALA A 83 -21.55 14.88 3.26
CA ALA A 83 -21.46 15.54 1.96
C ALA A 83 -22.74 15.42 1.10
N GLY A 84 -23.71 14.62 1.53
CA GLY A 84 -25.05 14.53 0.91
C GLY A 84 -25.99 15.67 1.28
N ILE A 85 -25.68 16.44 2.35
CA ILE A 85 -26.49 17.59 2.77
C ILE A 85 -26.27 18.74 1.79
N LYS A 86 -27.35 19.22 1.16
CA LYS A 86 -27.25 20.32 0.18
C LYS A 86 -27.02 21.64 0.91
N VAL A 87 -26.12 22.47 0.42
CA VAL A 87 -25.88 23.81 1.00
C VAL A 87 -26.36 24.88 0.03
N VAL A 88 -27.20 25.79 0.49
CA VAL A 88 -27.59 27.00 -0.24
C VAL A 88 -27.15 28.23 0.53
N VAL A 89 -26.74 29.28 -0.18
CA VAL A 89 -26.23 30.50 0.41
C VAL A 89 -27.10 31.68 0.00
N GLY A 90 -27.52 32.53 0.93
CA GLY A 90 -28.33 33.70 0.63
C GLY A 90 -27.92 34.95 1.40
N GLY A 91 -27.98 36.11 0.76
CA GLY A 91 -27.72 37.40 1.40
C GLY A 91 -27.05 38.42 0.50
N VAL A 92 -26.28 39.35 1.07
CA VAL A 92 -25.57 40.39 0.31
C VAL A 92 -24.25 39.80 -0.18
N ILE A 93 -24.28 39.25 -1.39
CA ILE A 93 -23.17 38.57 -2.05
C ILE A 93 -22.90 39.33 -3.35
N PRO A 94 -21.68 39.83 -3.59
CA PRO A 94 -21.32 40.46 -4.85
C PRO A 94 -21.51 39.49 -6.03
N ASP A 95 -22.00 39.97 -7.16
CA ASP A 95 -22.27 39.12 -8.33
C ASP A 95 -20.99 38.44 -8.83
N GLU A 96 -19.83 39.08 -8.68
CA GLU A 96 -18.52 38.54 -9.01
C GLU A 96 -18.10 37.33 -8.15
N ASP A 97 -18.64 37.18 -6.94
CA ASP A 97 -18.29 36.11 -6.01
C ASP A 97 -19.20 34.87 -6.16
N VAL A 98 -20.32 34.99 -6.89
CA VAL A 98 -21.27 33.89 -7.13
C VAL A 98 -20.62 32.68 -7.80
N PRO A 99 -19.80 32.82 -8.87
CA PRO A 99 -19.12 31.68 -9.48
C PRO A 99 -18.20 30.95 -8.48
N ALA A 100 -17.44 31.70 -7.68
CA ALA A 100 -16.51 31.14 -6.70
C ALA A 100 -17.25 30.39 -5.58
N LEU A 101 -18.42 30.87 -5.14
CA LEU A 101 -19.27 30.15 -4.20
C LEU A 101 -19.82 28.85 -4.78
N LEU A 102 -20.28 28.85 -6.03
CA LEU A 102 -20.76 27.65 -6.71
C LEU A 102 -19.63 26.61 -6.89
N ASP A 103 -18.41 27.07 -7.18
CA ASP A 103 -17.21 26.21 -7.27
C ASP A 103 -16.86 25.52 -5.95
N THR A 104 -17.31 26.04 -4.80
CA THR A 104 -17.17 25.35 -3.50
C THR A 104 -18.11 24.16 -3.32
N GLY A 105 -19.03 23.91 -4.27
CA GLY A 105 -20.02 22.84 -4.19
C GLY A 105 -21.36 23.27 -3.60
N VAL A 106 -21.56 24.55 -3.34
CA VAL A 106 -22.88 25.13 -2.97
C VAL A 106 -23.89 24.82 -4.07
N ALA A 107 -25.05 24.32 -3.68
CA ALA A 107 -26.11 23.94 -4.60
C ALA A 107 -26.76 25.15 -5.26
N ARG A 108 -26.89 26.26 -4.53
CA ARG A 108 -27.46 27.50 -5.06
C ARG A 108 -27.09 28.75 -4.24
N VAL A 109 -26.99 29.88 -4.92
CA VAL A 109 -26.78 31.21 -4.32
C VAL A 109 -27.99 32.11 -4.58
N PHE A 110 -28.48 32.80 -3.56
CA PHE A 110 -29.62 33.73 -3.62
C PHE A 110 -29.16 35.16 -3.31
N PRO A 111 -29.27 36.10 -4.26
CA PRO A 111 -28.91 37.50 -4.00
C PRO A 111 -29.90 38.17 -3.03
N ALA A 112 -29.47 39.26 -2.41
CA ALA A 112 -30.31 40.04 -1.52
C ALA A 112 -31.55 40.57 -2.25
N GLY A 113 -32.74 40.36 -1.66
CA GLY A 113 -34.01 40.79 -2.24
C GLY A 113 -34.68 39.77 -3.18
N ALA A 114 -34.13 38.56 -3.32
CA ALA A 114 -34.80 37.48 -4.03
C ALA A 114 -36.21 37.20 -3.44
N PRO A 115 -37.25 37.04 -4.27
CA PRO A 115 -38.60 36.70 -3.80
C PRO A 115 -38.63 35.39 -3.00
N LEU A 116 -39.37 35.35 -1.88
CA LEU A 116 -39.41 34.19 -0.99
C LEU A 116 -40.08 32.97 -1.63
N ASP A 117 -41.07 33.18 -2.49
CA ASP A 117 -41.73 32.15 -3.29
C ASP A 117 -40.77 31.48 -4.28
N ALA A 118 -39.90 32.26 -4.92
CA ALA A 118 -38.84 31.73 -5.77
C ALA A 118 -37.83 30.88 -4.97
N LEU A 119 -37.38 31.38 -3.82
CA LEU A 119 -36.49 30.63 -2.92
C LEU A 119 -37.11 29.30 -2.48
N VAL A 120 -38.38 29.31 -2.06
CA VAL A 120 -39.11 28.12 -1.65
C VAL A 120 -39.25 27.14 -2.82
N GLY A 121 -39.56 27.62 -4.02
CA GLY A 121 -39.65 26.80 -5.23
C GLY A 121 -38.33 26.11 -5.56
N ASP A 122 -37.23 26.85 -5.45
CA ASP A 122 -35.89 26.33 -5.71
C ASP A 122 -35.43 25.32 -4.65
N VAL A 123 -35.73 25.55 -3.38
CA VAL A 123 -35.48 24.59 -2.30
C VAL A 123 -36.27 23.30 -2.54
N ARG A 124 -37.53 23.39 -2.96
CA ARG A 124 -38.33 22.20 -3.35
C ARG A 124 -37.71 21.46 -4.52
N ALA A 125 -37.28 22.18 -5.56
CA ALA A 125 -36.63 21.57 -6.73
C ALA A 125 -35.34 20.85 -6.33
N LEU A 126 -34.49 21.50 -5.52
CA LEU A 126 -33.27 20.91 -5.00
C LEU A 126 -33.57 19.66 -4.16
N LEU A 127 -34.57 19.67 -3.30
CA LEU A 127 -34.89 18.48 -2.48
C LEU A 127 -35.57 17.36 -3.28
N ALA A 128 -36.19 17.68 -4.42
CA ALA A 128 -36.80 16.71 -5.33
C ALA A 128 -35.81 16.10 -6.33
N GLU A 129 -34.63 16.72 -6.54
CA GLU A 129 -33.56 16.11 -7.32
C GLU A 129 -33.12 14.79 -6.66
N PRO A 130 -33.02 13.69 -7.44
CA PRO A 130 -32.42 12.47 -6.91
C PRO A 130 -31.03 12.80 -6.34
N PRO A 131 -30.60 12.16 -5.24
CA PRO A 131 -29.27 12.39 -4.70
C PRO A 131 -28.26 12.29 -5.83
N ARG A 132 -27.48 13.37 -6.07
CA ARG A 132 -26.36 13.34 -7.03
C ARG A 132 -25.58 12.08 -6.70
N ALA A 133 -25.47 11.17 -7.68
CA ALA A 133 -24.92 9.83 -7.52
C ALA A 133 -23.71 9.81 -6.57
N GLY A 134 -24.00 9.62 -5.29
CA GLY A 134 -23.02 9.41 -4.24
C GLY A 134 -22.61 7.97 -4.37
N ALA A 135 -21.32 7.77 -4.68
CA ALA A 135 -20.72 6.48 -4.97
C ALA A 135 -21.42 5.72 -6.11
N ARG A 136 -20.73 5.68 -7.26
CA ARG A 136 -20.88 4.59 -8.23
C ARG A 136 -21.05 3.28 -7.44
N PRO A 137 -22.13 2.50 -7.66
CA PRO A 137 -22.33 1.25 -6.94
C PRO A 137 -21.05 0.43 -7.07
N ALA A 138 -20.67 -0.25 -5.98
CA ALA A 138 -19.55 -1.18 -6.01
C ALA A 138 -19.68 -2.04 -7.28
N PRO A 139 -18.62 -2.20 -8.09
CA PRO A 139 -18.69 -3.06 -9.25
C PRO A 139 -19.29 -4.39 -8.81
N ALA A 140 -20.25 -4.90 -9.59
CA ALA A 140 -20.84 -6.20 -9.34
C ALA A 140 -19.71 -7.21 -9.05
N PRO A 141 -19.87 -8.09 -8.05
CA PRO A 141 -18.82 -9.04 -7.69
C PRO A 141 -18.39 -9.79 -8.95
N ARG A 142 -17.14 -9.54 -9.39
CA ARG A 142 -16.51 -10.35 -10.43
C ARG A 142 -16.44 -11.78 -9.91
N ALA A 143 -16.66 -12.77 -10.77
CA ALA A 143 -16.82 -14.18 -10.42
C ALA A 143 -15.90 -14.58 -9.26
N ALA A 144 -16.52 -15.00 -8.15
CA ALA A 144 -15.85 -15.24 -6.88
C ALA A 144 -14.96 -16.47 -6.96
N GLY A 145 -13.68 -16.26 -7.28
CA GLY A 145 -12.64 -17.17 -6.82
C GLY A 145 -12.61 -17.19 -5.29
N THR A 146 -12.19 -18.30 -4.69
CA THR A 146 -12.05 -18.41 -3.23
C THR A 146 -10.81 -17.70 -2.67
N ALA A 147 -10.00 -17.08 -3.53
CA ALA A 147 -8.78 -16.39 -3.16
C ALA A 147 -9.07 -15.03 -2.47
N PRO A 148 -8.25 -14.59 -1.50
CA PRO A 148 -8.55 -13.41 -0.67
C PRO A 148 -8.76 -12.10 -1.43
N LEU A 149 -8.05 -11.91 -2.55
CA LEU A 149 -8.18 -10.73 -3.41
C LEU A 149 -8.94 -11.03 -4.72
N ALA A 150 -9.70 -12.12 -4.76
CA ALA A 150 -10.58 -12.38 -5.90
C ALA A 150 -11.52 -11.19 -6.15
N GLY A 151 -11.61 -10.80 -7.42
CA GLY A 151 -12.40 -9.64 -7.86
C GLY A 151 -11.69 -8.29 -7.74
N VAL A 152 -10.52 -8.21 -7.10
CA VAL A 152 -9.67 -7.01 -7.11
C VAL A 152 -8.88 -6.95 -8.41
N ARG A 153 -8.88 -5.79 -9.07
CA ARG A 153 -8.07 -5.53 -10.27
C ARG A 153 -7.04 -4.45 -10.03
N VAL A 154 -5.80 -4.74 -10.41
CA VAL A 154 -4.64 -3.86 -10.23
C VAL A 154 -4.02 -3.55 -11.58
N LEU A 155 -3.87 -2.27 -11.90
CA LEU A 155 -3.05 -1.83 -13.04
C LEU A 155 -1.61 -1.67 -12.57
N ASP A 156 -0.70 -2.42 -13.18
CA ASP A 156 0.70 -2.50 -12.81
C ASP A 156 1.56 -1.70 -13.82
N LEU A 157 1.98 -0.50 -13.42
CA LEU A 157 2.93 0.35 -14.13
C LEU A 157 4.39 0.13 -13.67
N THR A 158 4.64 -0.92 -12.89
CA THR A 158 5.91 -1.11 -12.23
C THR A 158 6.93 -1.80 -13.12
N ARG A 159 8.21 -1.60 -12.80
CA ARG A 159 9.38 -2.13 -13.50
C ARG A 159 10.48 -2.54 -12.52
N TYR A 160 11.50 -3.26 -13.00
CA TYR A 160 12.60 -3.77 -12.17
C TYR A 160 12.13 -4.76 -11.10
N LEU A 161 12.27 -4.46 -9.79
CA LEU A 161 12.05 -5.44 -8.72
C LEU A 161 11.01 -5.05 -7.66
N ALA A 162 11.15 -3.90 -6.98
CA ALA A 162 10.29 -3.57 -5.83
C ALA A 162 8.78 -3.60 -6.15
N GLY A 163 8.37 -2.82 -7.16
CA GLY A 163 6.97 -2.77 -7.60
C GLY A 163 6.48 -4.10 -8.20
N PRO A 164 7.23 -4.76 -9.10
CA PRO A 164 6.84 -6.06 -9.64
C PRO A 164 6.68 -7.13 -8.56
N HIS A 165 7.54 -7.13 -7.54
CA HIS A 165 7.41 -8.04 -6.40
C HIS A 165 6.12 -7.81 -5.62
N GLY A 166 5.80 -6.55 -5.28
CA GLY A 166 4.56 -6.21 -4.59
C GLY A 166 3.31 -6.60 -5.38
N THR A 167 3.27 -6.30 -6.68
CA THR A 167 2.14 -6.68 -7.55
C THR A 167 2.05 -8.20 -7.76
N GLN A 168 3.17 -8.92 -7.80
CA GLN A 168 3.14 -10.38 -7.85
C GLN A 168 2.55 -10.99 -6.56
N LEU A 169 2.86 -10.43 -5.39
CA LEU A 169 2.21 -10.86 -4.13
C LEU A 169 0.69 -10.65 -4.21
N LEU A 170 0.22 -9.52 -4.75
CA LEU A 170 -1.21 -9.29 -4.97
C LEU A 170 -1.82 -10.33 -5.92
N ALA A 171 -1.12 -10.69 -7.00
CA ALA A 171 -1.57 -11.75 -7.92
C ALA A 171 -1.63 -13.13 -7.24
N GLN A 172 -0.62 -13.46 -6.41
CA GLN A 172 -0.60 -14.70 -5.61
C GLN A 172 -1.74 -14.77 -4.59
N LEU A 173 -2.24 -13.63 -4.13
CA LEU A 173 -3.43 -13.51 -3.29
C LEU A 173 -4.75 -13.51 -4.09
N GLY A 174 -4.69 -13.63 -5.42
CA GLY A 174 -5.84 -13.76 -6.31
C GLY A 174 -6.32 -12.47 -6.98
N ALA A 175 -5.58 -11.36 -6.86
CA ALA A 175 -5.91 -10.15 -7.61
C ALA A 175 -5.64 -10.35 -9.11
N GLU A 176 -6.48 -9.79 -9.97
CA GLU A 176 -6.20 -9.68 -11.38
C GLU A 176 -5.22 -8.52 -11.62
N VAL A 177 -3.97 -8.86 -11.90
CA VAL A 177 -2.92 -7.86 -12.14
C VAL A 177 -2.69 -7.70 -13.62
N VAL A 178 -2.96 -6.50 -14.15
CA VAL A 178 -2.75 -6.13 -15.55
C VAL A 178 -1.49 -5.27 -15.63
N LYS A 179 -0.38 -5.87 -16.06
CA LYS A 179 0.84 -5.14 -16.34
C LYS A 179 0.69 -4.34 -17.62
N VAL A 180 0.85 -3.02 -17.52
CA VAL A 180 0.81 -2.11 -18.66
C VAL A 180 2.24 -1.76 -19.04
N GLU A 181 2.61 -2.12 -20.27
CA GLU A 181 3.98 -2.03 -20.76
C GLU A 181 4.04 -1.17 -22.03
N PRO A 182 5.14 -0.43 -22.28
CA PRO A 182 5.31 0.24 -23.56
C PRO A 182 5.39 -0.80 -24.71
N PRO A 183 5.21 -0.41 -25.98
CA PRO A 183 5.32 -1.31 -27.14
C PRO A 183 6.60 -2.15 -27.24
N ARG A 184 7.69 -1.66 -26.63
CA ARG A 184 8.96 -2.39 -26.52
C ARG A 184 9.06 -3.37 -25.34
N GLY A 185 8.09 -3.37 -24.44
CA GLY A 185 8.04 -4.16 -23.21
C GLY A 185 8.84 -3.60 -22.03
N ASP A 186 8.67 -4.25 -20.87
CA ASP A 186 9.52 -4.04 -19.69
C ASP A 186 10.98 -4.43 -20.00
N PRO A 187 11.98 -3.58 -19.70
CA PRO A 187 13.39 -3.91 -19.86
C PRO A 187 13.82 -5.25 -19.23
N MET A 188 13.18 -5.65 -18.13
CA MET A 188 13.50 -6.91 -17.44
C MET A 188 13.18 -8.15 -18.28
N ARG A 189 12.40 -8.03 -19.36
CA ARG A 189 12.18 -9.13 -20.32
C ARG A 189 13.48 -9.61 -20.98
N ALA A 190 14.50 -8.75 -21.07
CA ALA A 190 15.79 -9.05 -21.70
C ALA A 190 16.98 -9.09 -20.72
N VAL A 191 16.81 -8.62 -19.47
CA VAL A 191 17.91 -8.46 -18.51
C VAL A 191 17.94 -9.64 -17.54
N SER A 192 18.78 -10.64 -17.82
CA SER A 192 19.09 -11.72 -16.88
C SER A 192 20.37 -12.47 -17.25
N LEU A 193 21.05 -13.03 -16.24
CA LEU A 193 22.15 -13.98 -16.45
C LEU A 193 21.62 -15.33 -16.97
N TYR A 194 20.39 -15.69 -16.59
CA TYR A 194 19.80 -16.99 -16.87
C TYR A 194 18.37 -16.84 -17.40
N PHE A 195 17.97 -17.78 -18.25
CA PHE A 195 16.66 -17.83 -18.87
C PHE A 195 15.97 -19.15 -18.52
N GLN A 196 14.64 -19.13 -18.45
CA GLN A 196 13.81 -20.29 -18.20
C GLN A 196 12.65 -20.29 -19.19
N ASP A 197 12.56 -21.34 -20.00
CA ASP A 197 11.56 -21.47 -21.06
C ASP A 197 11.46 -20.22 -21.96
N GLY A 198 12.62 -19.66 -22.33
CA GLY A 198 12.74 -18.46 -23.16
C GLY A 198 12.50 -17.12 -22.46
N LEU A 199 12.17 -17.12 -21.16
CA LEU A 199 11.96 -15.90 -20.38
C LEU A 199 13.19 -15.59 -19.51
N ALA A 200 13.56 -14.30 -19.43
CA ALA A 200 14.57 -13.84 -18.48
C ALA A 200 14.13 -14.17 -17.04
N ALA A 201 14.98 -14.84 -16.25
CA ALA A 201 14.62 -15.29 -14.90
C ALA A 201 14.19 -14.14 -13.97
N HIS A 202 14.77 -12.94 -14.12
CA HIS A 202 14.30 -11.76 -13.39
C HIS A 202 12.91 -11.29 -13.80
N PHE A 203 12.52 -11.43 -15.08
CA PHE A 203 11.15 -11.14 -15.48
C PHE A 203 10.18 -12.14 -14.84
N VAL A 204 10.57 -13.41 -14.80
CA VAL A 204 9.79 -14.48 -14.14
C VAL A 204 9.56 -14.18 -12.66
N SER A 205 10.59 -13.71 -11.95
CA SER A 205 10.55 -13.47 -10.50
C SER A 205 9.65 -12.32 -10.05
N GLY A 206 9.10 -11.53 -10.99
CA GLY A 206 8.25 -10.38 -10.69
C GLY A 206 6.93 -10.34 -11.46
N ASN A 207 6.67 -11.27 -12.40
CA ASN A 207 5.56 -11.12 -13.34
C ASN A 207 4.73 -12.40 -13.58
N ALA A 208 4.98 -13.46 -12.82
CA ALA A 208 4.10 -14.62 -12.80
C ALA A 208 2.69 -14.24 -12.28
N GLY A 209 1.65 -14.87 -12.79
CA GLY A 209 0.26 -14.57 -12.39
C GLY A 209 -0.36 -13.32 -13.03
N LYS A 210 0.36 -12.58 -13.88
CA LYS A 210 -0.11 -11.31 -14.45
C LYS A 210 -0.68 -11.46 -15.87
N LYS A 211 -1.54 -10.51 -16.25
CA LYS A 211 -1.85 -10.19 -17.67
C LYS A 211 -0.88 -9.12 -18.17
N SER A 212 -0.70 -9.01 -19.49
CA SER A 212 0.14 -8.00 -20.14
C SER A 212 -0.64 -7.28 -21.22
N VAL A 213 -0.65 -5.95 -21.13
CA VAL A 213 -1.25 -5.02 -22.09
C VAL A 213 -0.15 -4.09 -22.58
N THR A 214 -0.02 -4.00 -23.89
CA THR A 214 0.86 -3.00 -24.51
C THR A 214 0.12 -1.67 -24.61
N LEU A 215 0.74 -0.59 -24.12
CA LEU A 215 0.19 0.76 -24.18
C LEU A 215 1.31 1.82 -24.10
N ASP A 216 1.42 2.69 -25.11
CA ASP A 216 2.34 3.82 -25.08
C ASP A 216 1.74 5.03 -24.32
N LEU A 217 2.14 5.18 -23.06
CA LEU A 217 1.71 6.31 -22.21
C LEU A 217 2.33 7.67 -22.60
N HIS A 218 3.34 7.69 -23.50
CA HIS A 218 3.83 8.95 -24.07
C HIS A 218 2.86 9.51 -25.12
N HIS A 219 2.06 8.66 -25.74
CA HIS A 219 1.01 9.06 -26.66
C HIS A 219 -0.25 9.55 -25.90
N PRO A 220 -0.88 10.69 -26.30
CA PRO A 220 -2.11 11.17 -25.65
C PRO A 220 -3.23 10.14 -25.58
N GLU A 221 -3.47 9.41 -26.67
CA GLU A 221 -4.47 8.34 -26.71
C GLU A 221 -4.12 7.18 -25.77
N GLY A 222 -2.83 6.87 -25.56
CA GLY A 222 -2.43 5.85 -24.60
C GLY A 222 -2.74 6.25 -23.16
N ARG A 223 -2.54 7.52 -22.81
CA ARG A 223 -2.96 8.06 -21.50
C ARG A 223 -4.46 8.00 -21.31
N ARG A 224 -5.22 8.38 -22.35
CA ARG A 224 -6.69 8.32 -22.33
C ARG A 224 -7.17 6.88 -22.12
N THR A 225 -6.63 5.93 -22.87
CA THR A 225 -6.96 4.51 -22.71
C THR A 225 -6.57 3.98 -21.34
N PHE A 226 -5.44 4.42 -20.77
CA PHE A 226 -5.08 4.04 -19.40
C PHE A 226 -6.08 4.58 -18.37
N LEU A 227 -6.58 5.81 -18.52
CA LEU A 227 -7.63 6.36 -17.66
C LEU A 227 -8.95 5.59 -17.80
N ASP A 228 -9.31 5.15 -19.01
CA ASP A 228 -10.48 4.28 -19.24
C ASP A 228 -10.33 2.94 -18.50
N MET A 229 -9.12 2.35 -18.51
CA MET A 229 -8.80 1.15 -17.73
C MET A 229 -8.88 1.43 -16.21
N ALA A 230 -8.31 2.56 -15.75
CA ALA A 230 -8.30 2.96 -14.34
C ALA A 230 -9.72 3.20 -13.80
N ALA A 231 -10.64 3.65 -14.66
CA ALA A 231 -12.07 3.77 -14.34
C ALA A 231 -12.75 2.43 -14.00
N LYS A 232 -12.08 1.29 -14.24
CA LYS A 232 -12.56 -0.09 -13.97
C LYS A 232 -11.62 -0.90 -13.06
N ALA A 233 -10.54 -0.30 -12.59
CA ALA A 233 -9.58 -0.91 -11.68
C ALA A 233 -9.84 -0.51 -10.23
N ASP A 234 -9.30 -1.28 -9.29
CA ASP A 234 -9.36 -0.98 -7.87
C ASP A 234 -8.07 -0.30 -7.38
N ALA A 235 -6.94 -0.63 -7.99
CA ALA A 235 -5.66 0.00 -7.69
C ALA A 235 -4.79 0.22 -8.94
N VAL A 236 -3.89 1.19 -8.85
CA VAL A 236 -2.74 1.40 -9.73
C VAL A 236 -1.49 1.29 -8.87
N LEU A 237 -0.49 0.51 -9.29
CA LEU A 237 0.83 0.50 -8.67
C LEU A 237 1.88 1.01 -9.64
N GLU A 238 2.80 1.83 -9.14
CA GLU A 238 3.87 2.43 -9.92
C GLU A 238 5.18 2.53 -9.10
N ASN A 239 6.32 2.57 -9.79
CA ASN A 239 7.62 2.81 -9.15
C ASN A 239 8.54 3.68 -10.02
N TYR A 240 7.96 4.72 -10.60
CA TYR A 240 8.70 5.75 -11.29
C TYR A 240 9.40 6.69 -10.30
N ARG A 241 10.29 7.53 -10.83
CA ARG A 241 10.82 8.64 -10.04
C ARG A 241 9.68 9.60 -9.73
N PRO A 242 9.64 10.19 -8.52
CA PRO A 242 8.64 11.19 -8.14
C PRO A 242 8.39 12.24 -9.24
N GLY A 243 7.13 12.60 -9.42
CA GLY A 243 6.68 13.55 -10.46
C GLY A 243 6.60 13.00 -11.88
N THR A 244 7.08 11.78 -12.17
CA THR A 244 6.94 11.18 -13.51
C THR A 244 5.48 10.91 -13.87
N LEU A 245 4.72 10.32 -12.94
CA LEU A 245 3.32 10.03 -13.17
C LEU A 245 2.47 11.30 -13.36
N ALA A 246 2.80 12.37 -12.62
CA ALA A 246 2.17 13.69 -12.77
C ALA A 246 2.46 14.32 -14.15
N ARG A 247 3.70 14.20 -14.67
CA ARG A 247 4.03 14.64 -16.04
C ARG A 247 3.30 13.85 -17.12
N LEU A 248 2.99 12.58 -16.84
CA LEU A 248 2.12 11.77 -17.69
C LEU A 248 0.63 12.08 -17.48
N GLY A 249 0.25 12.98 -16.58
CA GLY A 249 -1.16 13.29 -16.30
C GLY A 249 -1.94 12.13 -15.66
N LEU A 250 -1.24 11.21 -15.00
CA LEU A 250 -1.79 10.00 -14.39
C LEU A 250 -1.62 9.97 -12.86
N ASP A 251 -1.36 11.12 -12.23
CA ASP A 251 -1.24 11.20 -10.77
C ASP A 251 -2.58 10.98 -10.05
N TYR A 252 -2.51 10.81 -8.73
CA TYR A 252 -3.67 10.44 -7.92
C TYR A 252 -4.90 11.34 -8.13
N PRO A 253 -4.80 12.69 -8.17
CA PRO A 253 -5.96 13.53 -8.48
C PRO A 253 -6.66 13.18 -9.81
N ARG A 254 -5.90 12.88 -10.88
CA ARG A 254 -6.50 12.50 -12.19
C ARG A 254 -7.10 11.10 -12.13
N LEU A 255 -6.43 10.16 -11.47
CA LEU A 255 -6.96 8.81 -11.25
C LEU A 255 -8.25 8.84 -10.43
N ALA A 256 -8.28 9.61 -9.33
CA ALA A 256 -9.42 9.76 -8.45
C ALA A 256 -10.60 10.46 -9.15
N ALA A 257 -10.34 11.39 -10.07
CA ALA A 257 -11.36 12.00 -10.91
C ALA A 257 -12.02 10.97 -11.85
N ALA A 258 -11.24 10.05 -12.42
CA ALA A 258 -11.76 8.94 -13.24
C ALA A 258 -12.45 7.85 -12.40
N ASN A 259 -11.96 7.64 -11.18
CA ASN A 259 -12.46 6.62 -10.24
C ASN A 259 -12.22 7.04 -8.79
N PRO A 260 -13.25 7.56 -8.08
CA PRO A 260 -13.10 8.01 -6.69
C PRO A 260 -12.65 6.92 -5.70
N ARG A 261 -12.83 5.65 -6.04
CA ARG A 261 -12.46 4.49 -5.19
C ARG A 261 -11.03 4.00 -5.43
N ILE A 262 -10.31 4.55 -6.42
CA ILE A 262 -9.02 3.99 -6.84
C ILE A 262 -7.93 4.24 -5.81
N VAL A 263 -7.14 3.21 -5.55
CA VAL A 263 -5.91 3.31 -4.75
C VAL A 263 -4.72 3.51 -5.67
N LEU A 264 -3.83 4.45 -5.36
CA LEU A 264 -2.54 4.59 -6.02
C LEU A 264 -1.43 4.15 -5.05
N GLY A 265 -0.71 3.07 -5.35
CA GLY A 265 0.49 2.66 -4.64
C GLY A 265 1.76 3.12 -5.37
N SER A 266 2.61 3.89 -4.70
CA SER A 266 3.85 4.41 -5.27
C SER A 266 5.05 3.88 -4.48
N VAL A 267 6.06 3.33 -5.17
CA VAL A 267 7.34 2.94 -4.56
C VAL A 267 8.48 3.78 -5.13
N SER A 268 9.23 4.45 -4.26
CA SER A 268 10.39 5.25 -4.67
C SER A 268 11.58 5.05 -3.72
N GLY A 269 12.74 5.62 -4.05
CA GLY A 269 13.92 5.53 -3.17
C GLY A 269 13.74 6.23 -1.83
N PHE A 270 13.22 7.47 -1.89
CA PHE A 270 13.23 8.41 -0.76
C PHE A 270 11.87 9.08 -0.51
N GLY A 271 10.80 8.60 -1.16
CA GLY A 271 9.44 9.11 -1.00
C GLY A 271 9.08 10.18 -2.03
N GLN A 272 7.79 10.52 -2.11
CA GLN A 272 7.29 11.59 -2.98
C GLN A 272 7.58 13.00 -2.41
N THR A 273 8.01 13.07 -1.14
CA THR A 273 8.29 14.31 -0.40
C THR A 273 9.70 14.29 0.22
N GLY A 274 10.10 15.40 0.84
CA GLY A 274 11.40 15.52 1.51
C GLY A 274 12.57 15.94 0.60
N PRO A 275 13.74 16.21 1.19
CA PRO A 275 14.88 16.82 0.49
C PRO A 275 15.54 15.89 -0.54
N TRP A 276 15.32 14.57 -0.43
CA TRP A 276 15.93 13.57 -1.31
C TRP A 276 14.94 13.02 -2.34
N ARG A 277 13.72 13.56 -2.44
CA ARG A 277 12.67 13.10 -3.37
C ARG A 277 13.13 12.94 -4.82
N ASP A 278 13.99 13.85 -5.29
CA ASP A 278 14.44 13.87 -6.70
C ASP A 278 15.70 13.02 -6.94
N ARG A 279 16.26 12.36 -5.90
CA ARG A 279 17.45 11.51 -6.03
C ARG A 279 17.09 10.14 -6.60
N ALA A 280 17.97 9.61 -7.44
CA ALA A 280 17.85 8.24 -7.94
C ALA A 280 18.27 7.24 -6.85
N SER A 281 17.58 6.10 -6.79
CA SER A 281 17.94 5.00 -5.90
C SER A 281 17.68 3.66 -6.57
N PHE A 282 18.52 2.70 -6.23
CA PHE A 282 18.28 1.26 -6.35
C PHE A 282 18.45 0.64 -4.96
N ASP A 283 18.20 -0.67 -4.83
CA ASP A 283 18.37 -1.44 -3.60
C ASP A 283 19.66 -1.12 -2.84
N LEU A 284 20.81 -1.14 -3.53
CA LEU A 284 22.11 -0.86 -2.91
C LEU A 284 22.15 0.51 -2.20
N VAL A 285 21.63 1.55 -2.85
CA VAL A 285 21.63 2.91 -2.30
C VAL A 285 20.66 3.01 -1.13
N ALA A 286 19.48 2.39 -1.24
CA ALA A 286 18.49 2.37 -0.17
C ALA A 286 19.03 1.66 1.09
N GLN A 287 19.69 0.50 0.93
CA GLN A 287 20.33 -0.20 2.04
C GLN A 287 21.45 0.64 2.67
N ALA A 288 22.27 1.30 1.85
CA ALA A 288 23.39 2.12 2.33
C ALA A 288 22.94 3.31 3.18
N VAL A 289 21.87 4.00 2.77
CA VAL A 289 21.35 5.16 3.52
C VAL A 289 20.41 4.77 4.66
N GLY A 290 19.88 3.54 4.65
CA GLY A 290 18.87 3.06 5.60
C GLY A 290 19.42 2.54 6.93
N GLY A 291 20.75 2.61 7.14
CA GLY A 291 21.42 2.20 8.37
C GLY A 291 21.72 0.70 8.47
N GLY A 292 20.86 -0.17 7.95
CA GLY A 292 21.02 -1.63 8.07
C GLY A 292 22.30 -2.20 7.45
N MET A 293 22.82 -1.59 6.37
CA MET A 293 24.08 -2.04 5.75
C MET A 293 25.28 -1.89 6.69
N SER A 294 25.28 -0.89 7.57
CA SER A 294 26.37 -0.68 8.55
C SER A 294 26.47 -1.79 9.59
N LEU A 295 25.44 -2.62 9.72
CA LEU A 295 25.35 -3.75 10.65
C LEU A 295 25.66 -5.09 9.99
N THR A 296 25.76 -5.11 8.66
CA THR A 296 25.91 -6.33 7.89
C THR A 296 27.38 -6.56 7.55
N GLY A 297 27.95 -7.64 8.07
CA GLY A 297 29.34 -8.04 7.85
C GLY A 297 30.03 -8.49 9.13
N GLU A 298 31.32 -8.80 9.02
CA GLU A 298 32.16 -9.14 10.16
C GLU A 298 32.70 -7.88 10.85
N PRO A 299 32.94 -7.92 12.17
CA PRO A 299 33.57 -6.82 12.90
C PRO A 299 34.89 -6.37 12.24
N GLY A 300 35.07 -5.06 12.11
CA GLY A 300 36.29 -4.47 11.53
C GLY A 300 36.45 -4.63 10.01
N GLN A 301 35.49 -5.24 9.31
CA GLN A 301 35.48 -5.33 7.85
C GLN A 301 34.62 -4.22 7.22
N PRO A 302 34.84 -3.87 5.94
CA PRO A 302 33.96 -2.94 5.23
C PRO A 302 32.50 -3.41 5.22
N PRO A 303 31.51 -2.49 5.30
CA PRO A 303 30.10 -2.85 5.19
C PRO A 303 29.79 -3.59 3.88
N VAL A 304 28.90 -4.59 3.96
CA VAL A 304 28.42 -5.31 2.79
C VAL A 304 26.90 -5.25 2.71
N LYS A 305 26.36 -5.24 1.50
CA LYS A 305 24.90 -5.34 1.31
C LYS A 305 24.40 -6.71 1.76
N MET A 306 23.12 -6.80 2.08
CA MET A 306 22.48 -8.10 2.28
C MET A 306 22.56 -8.97 1.01
N GLY A 307 22.62 -10.29 1.21
CA GLY A 307 22.62 -11.25 0.11
C GLY A 307 21.37 -11.10 -0.77
N LEU A 308 20.21 -10.92 -0.14
CA LEU A 308 18.96 -10.57 -0.81
C LEU A 308 18.85 -9.05 -1.03
N PRO A 309 18.21 -8.59 -2.12
CA PRO A 309 17.93 -7.17 -2.35
C PRO A 309 16.78 -6.69 -1.47
N VAL A 310 17.04 -6.56 -0.16
CA VAL A 310 16.01 -6.33 0.86
C VAL A 310 15.31 -4.98 0.71
N GLY A 311 15.99 -3.96 0.18
CA GLY A 311 15.40 -2.65 -0.05
C GLY A 311 14.26 -2.74 -1.06
N ASP A 312 14.49 -3.46 -2.17
CA ASP A 312 13.45 -3.71 -3.16
C ASP A 312 12.37 -4.66 -2.63
N LEU A 313 12.77 -5.81 -2.07
CA LEU A 313 11.83 -6.86 -1.66
C LEU A 313 10.94 -6.43 -0.49
N ALA A 314 11.51 -5.81 0.54
CA ALA A 314 10.74 -5.33 1.68
C ALA A 314 9.81 -4.17 1.26
N ALA A 315 10.26 -3.26 0.40
CA ALA A 315 9.40 -2.19 -0.10
C ALA A 315 8.23 -2.75 -0.94
N GLY A 316 8.47 -3.81 -1.74
CA GLY A 316 7.42 -4.54 -2.45
C GLY A 316 6.36 -5.12 -1.51
N VAL A 317 6.77 -5.74 -0.40
CA VAL A 317 5.84 -6.25 0.63
C VAL A 317 5.05 -5.11 1.28
N VAL A 318 5.74 -4.03 1.68
CA VAL A 318 5.13 -2.88 2.38
C VAL A 318 4.14 -2.14 1.50
N VAL A 319 4.43 -1.93 0.20
CA VAL A 319 3.46 -1.29 -0.71
C VAL A 319 2.26 -2.19 -0.97
N ALA A 320 2.44 -3.50 -1.09
CA ALA A 320 1.33 -4.43 -1.24
C ALA A 320 0.41 -4.40 -0.01
N LEU A 321 0.98 -4.38 1.20
CA LEU A 321 0.24 -4.21 2.45
C LEU A 321 -0.51 -2.88 2.50
N GLY A 322 0.16 -1.78 2.17
CA GLY A 322 -0.45 -0.44 2.14
C GLY A 322 -1.61 -0.35 1.14
N VAL A 323 -1.45 -0.95 -0.04
CA VAL A 323 -2.52 -1.05 -1.05
C VAL A 323 -3.69 -1.87 -0.54
N VAL A 324 -3.45 -3.04 0.08
CA VAL A 324 -4.53 -3.86 0.66
C VAL A 324 -5.28 -3.09 1.76
N ALA A 325 -4.56 -2.38 2.63
CA ALA A 325 -5.17 -1.55 3.68
C ALA A 325 -6.02 -0.41 3.09
N ALA A 326 -5.52 0.27 2.06
CA ALA A 326 -6.25 1.33 1.37
C ALA A 326 -7.46 0.78 0.60
N LEU A 327 -7.36 -0.40 -0.02
CA LEU A 327 -8.48 -1.08 -0.68
C LEU A 327 -9.57 -1.46 0.33
N TYR A 328 -9.18 -1.97 1.50
CA TYR A 328 -10.11 -2.26 2.58
C TYR A 328 -10.88 -1.00 3.01
N ARG A 329 -10.18 0.11 3.26
CA ARG A 329 -10.81 1.40 3.59
C ARG A 329 -11.67 1.97 2.46
N ALA A 330 -11.25 1.81 1.20
CA ALA A 330 -12.01 2.25 0.04
C ALA A 330 -13.31 1.45 -0.16
N ARG A 331 -13.33 0.18 0.26
CA ARG A 331 -14.56 -0.62 0.26
C ARG A 331 -15.61 -0.06 1.22
N GLU A 332 -15.20 0.37 2.40
CA GLU A 332 -16.08 0.95 3.43
C GLU A 332 -16.53 2.37 3.09
N THR A 333 -15.60 3.22 2.67
CA THR A 333 -15.83 4.66 2.51
C THR A 333 -16.23 5.09 1.10
N GLY A 334 -16.02 4.23 0.11
CA GLY A 334 -16.17 4.60 -1.29
C GLY A 334 -15.08 5.55 -1.81
N ARG A 335 -14.01 5.80 -1.03
CA ARG A 335 -12.89 6.68 -1.41
C ARG A 335 -11.57 5.94 -1.32
N GLY A 336 -10.82 5.93 -2.42
CA GLY A 336 -9.46 5.42 -2.45
C GLY A 336 -8.46 6.40 -1.86
N ALA A 337 -7.17 6.06 -1.90
CA ALA A 337 -6.09 6.89 -1.36
C ALA A 337 -4.79 6.72 -2.16
N ALA A 338 -3.92 7.73 -2.07
CA ALA A 338 -2.52 7.59 -2.47
C ALA A 338 -1.71 7.01 -1.31
N VAL A 339 -0.97 5.94 -1.58
CA VAL A 339 -0.05 5.24 -0.69
C VAL A 339 1.37 5.50 -1.20
N ASP A 340 2.18 6.18 -0.39
CA ASP A 340 3.59 6.47 -0.68
C ASP A 340 4.49 5.58 0.20
N VAL A 341 5.35 4.79 -0.43
CA VAL A 341 6.34 3.95 0.24
C VAL A 341 7.72 4.30 -0.31
N SER A 342 8.61 4.73 0.58
CA SER A 342 10.02 4.88 0.26
C SER A 342 10.83 3.67 0.71
N MET A 343 11.81 3.25 -0.10
CA MET A 343 12.74 2.19 0.30
C MET A 343 13.54 2.59 1.54
N MET A 344 13.88 3.87 1.70
CA MET A 344 14.57 4.38 2.89
C MET A 344 13.73 4.24 4.16
N ASP A 345 12.45 4.63 4.15
CA ASP A 345 11.57 4.49 5.32
C ASP A 345 11.40 3.02 5.71
N VAL A 346 11.32 2.15 4.70
CA VAL A 346 11.27 0.70 4.92
C VAL A 346 12.55 0.23 5.61
N GLN A 347 13.73 0.61 5.13
CA GLN A 347 14.99 0.24 5.80
C GLN A 347 15.08 0.79 7.23
N LEU A 348 14.69 2.05 7.46
CA LEU A 348 14.69 2.64 8.80
C LEU A 348 13.72 1.93 9.75
N SER A 349 12.52 1.56 9.26
CA SER A 349 11.56 0.82 10.10
C SER A 349 12.05 -0.58 10.47
N LEU A 350 12.85 -1.22 9.61
CA LEU A 350 13.48 -2.52 9.89
C LEU A 350 14.61 -2.45 10.93
N LEU A 351 15.15 -1.27 11.25
CA LEU A 351 16.09 -1.13 12.36
C LEU A 351 15.46 -1.56 13.69
N SER A 352 14.15 -1.37 13.85
CA SER A 352 13.38 -1.90 14.99
C SER A 352 14.09 -1.62 16.33
N TYR A 353 14.38 -2.65 17.13
CA TYR A 353 15.03 -2.54 18.43
C TYR A 353 16.45 -1.95 18.39
N LEU A 354 17.17 -2.02 17.26
CA LEU A 354 18.52 -1.48 17.13
C LEU A 354 18.52 0.06 17.16
N ALA A 355 17.50 0.68 16.59
CA ALA A 355 17.28 2.12 16.74
C ALA A 355 17.06 2.49 18.22
N HIS A 356 16.31 1.66 18.94
CA HIS A 356 16.11 1.85 20.38
C HIS A 356 17.38 1.60 21.21
N TYR A 357 18.24 0.66 20.81
CA TYR A 357 19.55 0.47 21.46
C TYR A 357 20.43 1.72 21.30
N TYR A 358 20.45 2.31 20.10
CA TYR A 358 21.14 3.58 19.88
C TYR A 358 20.56 4.69 20.76
N TRP A 359 19.25 4.89 20.77
CA TRP A 359 18.63 5.94 21.57
C TRP A 359 18.80 5.76 23.09
N ALA A 360 18.81 4.51 23.57
CA ALA A 360 18.98 4.22 24.99
C ALA A 360 20.45 4.37 25.46
N SER A 361 21.42 4.05 24.60
CA SER A 361 22.84 3.99 24.98
C SER A 361 23.67 5.17 24.47
N GLY A 362 23.20 5.90 23.45
CA GLY A 362 23.98 6.89 22.70
C GLY A 362 25.06 6.28 21.80
N ARG A 363 25.16 4.95 21.71
CA ARG A 363 26.18 4.22 20.94
C ARG A 363 25.54 3.53 19.75
N ALA A 364 26.05 3.79 18.56
CA ALA A 364 25.58 3.11 17.36
C ALA A 364 25.91 1.61 17.45
N PRO A 365 24.97 0.70 17.11
CA PRO A 365 25.28 -0.72 16.98
C PRO A 365 26.33 -0.96 15.88
N GLU A 366 27.16 -1.98 16.08
CA GLU A 366 28.24 -2.36 15.16
C GLU A 366 27.95 -3.74 14.56
N PRO A 367 28.60 -4.13 13.43
CA PRO A 367 28.50 -5.48 12.90
C PRO A 367 28.91 -6.55 13.91
N GLU A 368 28.17 -7.65 13.96
CA GLU A 368 28.44 -8.79 14.85
C GLU A 368 28.67 -10.12 14.09
N GLY A 369 28.82 -10.07 12.77
CA GLY A 369 28.88 -11.27 11.95
C GLY A 369 27.58 -12.08 12.08
N ALA A 370 27.70 -13.34 12.48
CA ALA A 370 26.56 -14.23 12.72
C ALA A 370 26.03 -14.19 14.16
N GLY A 371 26.62 -13.37 15.04
CA GLY A 371 26.33 -13.32 16.46
C GLY A 371 25.03 -12.60 16.84
N HIS A 372 24.86 -12.41 18.15
CA HIS A 372 23.82 -11.55 18.73
C HIS A 372 24.38 -10.88 20.00
N PRO A 373 24.08 -9.58 20.27
CA PRO A 373 24.80 -8.82 21.29
C PRO A 373 24.58 -9.40 22.67
N ASN A 374 23.32 -9.80 22.91
CA ASN A 374 22.81 -10.13 24.22
C ASN A 374 22.51 -11.62 24.41
N ILE A 375 22.89 -12.50 23.47
CA ILE A 375 22.51 -13.91 23.53
C ILE A 375 23.72 -14.78 23.21
N VAL A 376 24.05 -15.71 24.11
CA VAL A 376 25.14 -16.68 23.93
C VAL A 376 24.70 -18.08 24.36
N PRO A 377 24.94 -19.13 23.55
CA PRO A 377 25.38 -19.06 22.15
C PRO A 377 24.24 -18.68 21.20
N TYR A 378 24.56 -17.80 20.25
CA TYR A 378 23.71 -17.48 19.11
C TYR A 378 24.63 -17.24 17.91
N GLY A 379 24.48 -18.05 16.86
CA GLY A 379 25.18 -17.78 15.61
C GLY A 379 25.43 -19.00 14.73
N ILE A 380 26.44 -18.89 13.87
CA ILE A 380 26.77 -19.87 12.84
C ILE A 380 28.12 -20.51 13.17
N PHE A 381 28.14 -21.83 13.25
CA PHE A 381 29.31 -22.63 13.63
C PHE A 381 29.75 -23.54 12.47
N PRO A 382 31.07 -23.62 12.17
CA PRO A 382 31.58 -24.52 11.15
C PRO A 382 31.50 -25.99 11.60
N THR A 383 31.24 -26.88 10.64
CA THR A 383 31.20 -28.33 10.81
C THR A 383 31.86 -29.00 9.59
N PRO A 384 32.21 -30.29 9.64
CA PRO A 384 32.80 -30.99 8.49
C PRO A 384 31.89 -31.06 7.25
N SER A 385 30.57 -30.88 7.39
CA SER A 385 29.58 -30.91 6.30
C SER A 385 28.95 -29.53 6.01
N GLY A 386 29.62 -28.44 6.37
CA GLY A 386 29.17 -27.07 6.14
C GLY A 386 28.90 -26.33 7.45
N TYR A 387 27.91 -25.46 7.50
CA TYR A 387 27.64 -24.62 8.67
C TYR A 387 26.34 -24.99 9.38
N LEU A 388 26.35 -24.85 10.70
CA LEU A 388 25.22 -25.05 11.60
C LEU A 388 24.84 -23.72 12.26
N ALA A 389 23.59 -23.30 12.10
CA ALA A 389 23.02 -22.21 12.89
C ALA A 389 22.49 -22.76 14.23
N VAL A 390 22.78 -22.08 15.33
CA VAL A 390 22.33 -22.41 16.68
C VAL A 390 21.80 -21.16 17.36
N ALA A 391 20.66 -21.28 18.04
CA ALA A 391 20.08 -20.19 18.83
C ALA A 391 19.65 -20.68 20.23
N VAL A 392 20.44 -20.35 21.25
CA VAL A 392 20.12 -20.61 22.67
C VAL A 392 19.63 -19.31 23.31
N TYR A 393 18.42 -18.90 22.91
CA TYR A 393 17.87 -17.59 23.27
C TYR A 393 17.53 -17.41 24.75
N GLY A 394 17.26 -18.50 25.47
CA GLY A 394 16.89 -18.47 26.88
C GLY A 394 17.55 -19.59 27.67
N ASP A 395 17.71 -19.37 28.97
CA ASP A 395 18.44 -20.28 29.86
C ASP A 395 17.82 -21.68 29.94
N HIS A 396 16.52 -21.82 29.67
CA HIS A 396 15.86 -23.11 29.60
C HIS A 396 16.40 -24.02 28.46
N PHE A 397 16.97 -23.45 27.40
CA PHE A 397 17.62 -24.23 26.33
C PHE A 397 19.03 -24.69 26.71
N TRP A 398 19.70 -24.02 27.66
CA TRP A 398 21.12 -24.26 27.97
C TRP A 398 21.43 -25.69 28.41
N PRO A 399 20.68 -26.33 29.33
CA PRO A 399 20.94 -27.71 29.72
C PRO A 399 20.79 -28.69 28.56
N GLY A 400 19.76 -28.51 27.72
CA GLY A 400 19.53 -29.33 26.53
C GLY A 400 20.65 -29.18 25.52
N PHE A 401 21.12 -27.96 25.31
CA PHE A 401 22.26 -27.67 24.43
C PHE A 401 23.54 -28.36 24.91
N CYS A 402 23.88 -28.25 26.20
CA CYS A 402 25.05 -28.89 26.77
C CYS A 402 24.99 -30.42 26.69
N ARG A 403 23.83 -31.03 26.99
CA ARG A 403 23.63 -32.48 26.81
C ARG A 403 23.74 -32.91 25.35
N ALA A 404 23.13 -32.16 24.44
CA ALA A 404 23.24 -32.40 23.01
C ALA A 404 24.71 -32.34 22.56
N LEU A 405 25.53 -31.48 23.15
CA LEU A 405 26.96 -31.38 22.86
C LEU A 405 27.83 -32.37 23.66
N GLU A 406 27.27 -33.22 24.51
CA GLU A 406 28.05 -34.11 25.42
C GLU A 406 29.01 -33.32 26.32
N LEU A 407 28.61 -32.13 26.75
CA LEU A 407 29.35 -31.25 27.67
C LEU A 407 28.51 -30.95 28.93
N PRO A 408 27.99 -31.96 29.65
CA PRO A 408 27.08 -31.75 30.78
C PRO A 408 27.70 -30.94 31.93
N GLU A 409 29.03 -30.92 32.04
CA GLU A 409 29.77 -30.14 33.04
C GLU A 409 29.53 -28.63 32.90
N LEU A 410 29.28 -28.13 31.68
CA LEU A 410 29.00 -26.70 31.45
C LEU A 410 27.67 -26.24 32.05
N ILE A 411 26.77 -27.17 32.38
CA ILE A 411 25.50 -26.88 33.04
C ILE A 411 25.74 -26.43 34.48
N ALA A 412 26.70 -27.04 35.16
CA ALA A 412 27.04 -26.77 36.55
C ALA A 412 28.10 -25.66 36.71
N ASP A 413 28.74 -25.22 35.62
CA ASP A 413 29.73 -24.16 35.65
C ASP A 413 29.05 -22.81 35.93
N PRO A 414 29.38 -22.12 37.05
CA PRO A 414 28.76 -20.85 37.40
C PRO A 414 29.00 -19.75 36.36
N ARG A 415 30.06 -19.85 35.55
CA ARG A 415 30.35 -18.91 34.45
C ARG A 415 29.33 -19.01 33.32
N TYR A 416 28.56 -20.10 33.22
CA TYR A 416 27.64 -20.35 32.11
C TYR A 416 26.20 -20.60 32.55
N ALA A 417 25.92 -20.49 33.86
CA ALA A 417 24.63 -20.80 34.47
C ALA A 417 23.48 -19.93 33.93
N THR A 418 23.75 -18.67 33.59
CA THR A 418 22.77 -17.74 33.01
C THR A 418 23.28 -17.13 31.72
N ASN A 419 22.37 -16.62 30.89
CA ASN A 419 22.74 -15.97 29.64
C ASN A 419 23.64 -14.75 29.88
N GLU A 420 23.39 -13.98 30.93
CA GLU A 420 24.24 -12.87 31.34
C GLU A 420 25.68 -13.33 31.60
N GLN A 421 25.84 -14.43 32.36
CA GLN A 421 27.16 -14.99 32.63
C GLN A 421 27.81 -15.53 31.35
N ARG A 422 27.05 -16.21 30.48
CA ARG A 422 27.56 -16.65 29.16
C ARG A 422 27.99 -15.47 28.28
N CYS A 423 27.29 -14.34 28.31
CA CYS A 423 27.70 -13.13 27.61
C CYS A 423 28.99 -12.54 28.21
N ALA A 424 29.10 -12.46 29.54
CA ALA A 424 30.30 -11.97 30.23
C ALA A 424 31.54 -12.85 29.98
N HIS A 425 31.33 -14.13 29.69
CA HIS A 425 32.37 -15.12 29.42
C HIS A 425 32.41 -15.59 27.95
N ARG A 426 31.86 -14.80 27.02
CA ARG A 426 31.74 -15.15 25.60
C ARG A 426 33.06 -15.59 24.97
N GLU A 427 34.11 -14.81 25.16
CA GLU A 427 35.43 -15.04 24.56
C GLU A 427 36.04 -16.40 24.97
N ALA A 428 35.68 -16.91 26.15
CA ALA A 428 36.10 -18.22 26.62
C ALA A 428 35.15 -19.35 26.17
N LEU A 429 33.84 -19.08 26.10
CA LEU A 429 32.83 -20.10 25.81
C LEU A 429 32.74 -20.43 24.32
N GLU A 430 32.69 -19.42 23.45
CA GLU A 430 32.45 -19.63 22.01
C GLU A 430 33.50 -20.51 21.33
N PRO A 431 34.82 -20.37 21.58
CA PRO A 431 35.82 -21.26 21.01
C PRO A 431 35.62 -22.73 21.39
N LEU A 432 35.25 -22.99 22.65
CA LEU A 432 34.98 -24.34 23.15
C LEU A 432 33.75 -24.96 22.45
N LEU A 433 32.70 -24.16 22.27
CA LEU A 433 31.50 -24.61 21.54
C LEU A 433 31.80 -24.83 20.05
N ALA A 434 32.58 -23.95 19.44
CA ALA A 434 32.96 -24.05 18.03
C ALA A 434 33.82 -25.29 17.77
N GLU A 435 34.82 -25.55 18.60
CA GLU A 435 35.64 -26.78 18.53
C GLU A 435 34.75 -28.02 18.63
N ARG A 436 33.81 -28.01 19.59
CA ARG A 436 32.92 -29.15 19.79
C ARG A 436 32.01 -29.38 18.59
N LEU A 437 31.39 -28.32 18.07
CA LEU A 437 30.49 -28.39 16.91
C LEU A 437 31.23 -28.77 15.63
N ALA A 438 32.53 -28.46 15.52
CA ALA A 438 33.36 -28.90 14.42
C ALA A 438 33.64 -30.42 14.41
N SER A 439 33.34 -31.14 15.49
CA SER A 439 33.72 -32.55 15.63
C SER A 439 32.76 -33.54 14.94
N ARG A 440 31.60 -33.09 14.46
CA ARG A 440 30.58 -33.94 13.78
C ARG A 440 29.90 -33.15 12.67
N PRO A 441 29.39 -33.82 11.62
CA PRO A 441 28.62 -33.16 10.55
C PRO A 441 27.37 -32.45 11.09
N ARG A 442 26.97 -31.34 10.46
CA ARG A 442 25.81 -30.51 10.88
C ARG A 442 24.52 -31.33 11.01
N GLU A 443 24.32 -32.35 10.18
CA GLU A 443 23.13 -33.21 10.19
C GLU A 443 23.00 -33.99 11.51
N ALA A 444 24.12 -34.48 12.05
CA ALA A 444 24.14 -35.15 13.34
C ALA A 444 23.81 -34.17 14.47
N TRP A 445 24.28 -32.93 14.37
CA TRP A 445 23.96 -31.90 15.36
C TRP A 445 22.51 -31.47 15.35
N VAL A 446 21.95 -31.24 14.16
CA VAL A 446 20.54 -30.90 13.99
C VAL A 446 19.65 -31.95 14.65
N ALA A 447 19.90 -33.24 14.40
CA ALA A 447 19.13 -34.32 15.00
C ALA A 447 19.22 -34.33 16.54
N ARG A 448 20.41 -34.14 17.10
CA ARG A 448 20.64 -34.14 18.56
C ARG A 448 20.05 -32.92 19.26
N LEU A 449 20.24 -31.73 18.67
CA LEU A 449 19.70 -30.48 19.20
C LEU A 449 18.17 -30.48 19.13
N ALA A 450 17.58 -30.98 18.04
CA ALA A 450 16.13 -31.16 17.93
C ALA A 450 15.58 -32.14 18.98
N ALA A 451 16.28 -33.23 19.28
CA ALA A 451 15.88 -34.19 20.33
C ALA A 451 15.85 -33.56 21.73
N GLU A 452 16.64 -32.51 21.96
CA GLU A 452 16.67 -31.73 23.20
C GLU A 452 15.81 -30.46 23.13
N GLY A 453 15.07 -30.25 22.04
CA GLY A 453 14.22 -29.07 21.82
C GLY A 453 14.98 -27.76 21.59
N VAL A 454 16.28 -27.83 21.26
CA VAL A 454 17.13 -26.66 21.04
C VAL A 454 17.03 -26.20 19.58
N PRO A 455 16.70 -24.91 19.30
CA PRO A 455 16.65 -24.40 17.94
C PRO A 455 18.00 -24.45 17.23
N ALA A 456 18.08 -25.25 16.18
CA ALA A 456 19.24 -25.35 15.32
C ALA A 456 18.84 -25.78 13.89
N GLY A 457 19.66 -25.43 12.91
CA GLY A 457 19.41 -25.78 11.52
C GLY A 457 20.66 -25.68 10.64
N PRO A 458 20.72 -26.43 9.54
CA PRO A 458 21.80 -26.29 8.58
C PRO A 458 21.71 -24.95 7.86
N VAL A 459 22.85 -24.31 7.59
CA VAL A 459 22.90 -23.17 6.66
C VAL A 459 22.85 -23.72 5.24
N HIS A 460 21.68 -23.65 4.61
CA HIS A 460 21.47 -24.12 3.25
C HIS A 460 21.96 -23.13 2.19
N ARG A 461 22.51 -23.67 1.11
CA ARG A 461 22.59 -22.97 -0.18
C ARG A 461 21.20 -22.83 -0.80
N VAL A 462 21.08 -21.99 -1.84
CA VAL A 462 19.81 -21.77 -2.54
C VAL A 462 19.21 -23.07 -3.09
N ASP A 463 20.04 -23.94 -3.68
CA ASP A 463 19.60 -25.23 -4.21
C ASP A 463 19.08 -26.19 -3.13
N GLU A 464 19.79 -26.30 -2.00
CA GLU A 464 19.36 -27.11 -0.85
C GLU A 464 18.06 -26.57 -0.21
N ALA A 465 17.93 -25.24 -0.07
CA ALA A 465 16.75 -24.63 0.52
C ALA A 465 15.49 -24.87 -0.33
N LEU A 466 15.59 -24.68 -1.64
CA LEU A 466 14.48 -24.91 -2.58
C LEU A 466 14.09 -26.38 -2.70
N ALA A 467 15.04 -27.30 -2.52
CA ALA A 467 14.81 -28.75 -2.52
C ALA A 467 14.38 -29.31 -1.15
N SER A 468 14.34 -28.49 -0.10
CA SER A 468 14.09 -28.97 1.26
C SER A 468 12.69 -29.57 1.43
N PRO A 469 12.52 -30.60 2.29
CA PRO A 469 11.21 -31.17 2.59
C PRO A 469 10.21 -30.13 3.10
N GLN A 470 10.68 -29.13 3.85
CA GLN A 470 9.84 -28.04 4.33
C GLN A 470 9.37 -27.13 3.19
N ALA A 471 10.25 -26.77 2.25
CA ALA A 471 9.86 -25.97 1.08
C ALA A 471 8.83 -26.70 0.21
N ALA A 472 8.99 -28.02 0.03
CA ALA A 472 8.01 -28.86 -0.66
C ALA A 472 6.68 -28.93 0.09
N ALA A 473 6.69 -29.20 1.40
CA ALA A 473 5.49 -29.27 2.24
C ALA A 473 4.74 -27.92 2.31
N ARG A 474 5.45 -26.81 2.15
CA ARG A 474 4.88 -25.46 2.10
C ARG A 474 4.63 -24.96 0.67
N GLU A 475 4.80 -25.82 -0.33
CA GLU A 475 4.56 -25.50 -1.75
C GLU A 475 5.29 -24.22 -2.21
N MET A 476 6.51 -24.01 -1.71
CA MET A 476 7.30 -22.82 -2.00
C MET A 476 8.01 -22.90 -3.36
N VAL A 477 8.01 -24.07 -3.99
CA VAL A 477 8.41 -24.25 -5.40
C VAL A 477 7.23 -24.83 -6.17
N ARG A 478 6.68 -24.05 -7.09
CA ARG A 478 5.51 -24.40 -7.92
C ARG A 478 5.95 -24.63 -9.36
N ARG A 479 5.37 -25.64 -10.00
CA ARG A 479 5.59 -25.97 -11.41
C ARG A 479 4.41 -25.49 -12.24
N VAL A 480 4.68 -24.81 -13.34
CA VAL A 480 3.68 -24.39 -14.33
C VAL A 480 4.21 -24.67 -15.74
N LYS A 481 3.31 -24.72 -16.72
CA LYS A 481 3.71 -24.78 -18.13
C LYS A 481 4.16 -23.39 -18.58
N GLY A 482 5.38 -23.29 -19.10
CA GLY A 482 5.92 -22.05 -19.65
C GLY A 482 5.44 -21.76 -21.08
N PRO A 483 5.76 -20.59 -21.63
CA PRO A 483 5.28 -20.14 -22.94
C PRO A 483 5.79 -20.95 -24.14
N GLN A 484 6.94 -21.62 -24.04
CA GLN A 484 7.47 -22.52 -25.09
C GLN A 484 7.03 -23.97 -24.87
N GLY A 485 6.20 -24.22 -23.86
CA GLY A 485 5.62 -25.52 -23.55
C GLY A 485 6.45 -26.36 -22.58
N GLY A 486 7.62 -25.88 -22.14
CA GLY A 486 8.43 -26.52 -21.11
C GLY A 486 7.89 -26.32 -19.69
N GLU A 487 8.58 -26.90 -18.71
CA GLU A 487 8.31 -26.66 -17.29
C GLU A 487 8.98 -25.35 -16.84
N LEU A 488 8.22 -24.53 -16.11
CA LEU A 488 8.65 -23.29 -15.49
C LEU A 488 8.40 -23.38 -13.98
N LEU A 489 9.44 -23.12 -13.19
CA LEU A 489 9.46 -23.10 -11.73
C LEU A 489 9.24 -21.68 -11.21
N LEU A 490 8.32 -21.56 -10.25
CA LEU A 490 7.94 -20.33 -9.58
C LEU A 490 8.10 -20.46 -8.07
N LEU A 491 8.40 -19.35 -7.39
CA LEU A 491 8.27 -19.29 -5.94
C LEU A 491 6.78 -19.22 -5.56
N GLY A 492 6.39 -20.02 -4.56
CA GLY A 492 5.03 -20.04 -4.02
C GLY A 492 4.70 -18.80 -3.17
N CYS A 493 3.41 -18.61 -2.88
CA CYS A 493 2.96 -17.59 -1.94
C CYS A 493 3.45 -17.92 -0.52
N PRO A 494 4.12 -17.01 0.20
CA PRO A 494 4.53 -17.26 1.59
C PRO A 494 3.35 -17.21 2.58
N ILE A 495 2.22 -16.60 2.20
CA ILE A 495 1.01 -16.50 3.02
C ILE A 495 0.09 -17.68 2.67
N LYS A 496 -0.21 -18.54 3.66
CA LYS A 496 -1.03 -19.74 3.46
C LYS A 496 -2.43 -19.53 4.04
N PHE A 497 -3.44 -19.71 3.20
CA PHE A 497 -4.84 -19.60 3.62
C PHE A 497 -5.47 -20.99 3.77
N SER A 498 -6.30 -21.17 4.80
CA SER A 498 -7.10 -22.39 4.98
C SER A 498 -8.13 -22.59 3.87
N SER A 499 -8.52 -21.51 3.18
CA SER A 499 -9.43 -21.52 2.03
C SER A 499 -8.76 -21.91 0.71
N GLY A 500 -7.44 -22.17 0.71
CA GLY A 500 -6.64 -22.48 -0.47
C GLY A 500 -5.96 -21.26 -1.11
N ASP A 501 -5.00 -21.55 -1.98
CA ASP A 501 -4.18 -20.55 -2.67
C ASP A 501 -4.67 -20.34 -4.12
N ALA A 502 -4.35 -19.17 -4.71
CA ALA A 502 -4.58 -18.94 -6.13
C ALA A 502 -3.69 -19.86 -6.98
N ALA A 503 -4.22 -20.33 -8.12
CA ALA A 503 -3.45 -21.15 -9.05
C ALA A 503 -2.32 -20.31 -9.68
N PRO A 504 -1.06 -20.78 -9.66
CA PRO A 504 0.03 -20.07 -10.29
C PRO A 504 -0.08 -20.15 -11.82
N SER A 505 0.33 -19.10 -12.51
CA SER A 505 0.47 -19.09 -13.98
C SER A 505 1.79 -18.45 -14.39
N ALA A 506 2.31 -18.87 -15.54
CA ALA A 506 3.53 -18.32 -16.10
C ALA A 506 3.38 -16.82 -16.43
N PRO A 507 4.48 -16.05 -16.46
CA PRO A 507 4.43 -14.68 -16.93
C PRO A 507 3.92 -14.58 -18.38
N PRO A 508 3.16 -13.53 -18.72
CA PRO A 508 2.57 -13.36 -20.03
C PRO A 508 3.61 -12.94 -21.08
N ALA A 509 3.39 -13.34 -22.34
CA ALA A 509 4.07 -12.73 -23.48
C ALA A 509 3.71 -11.24 -23.57
N LEU A 510 4.59 -10.43 -24.18
CA LEU A 510 4.37 -8.99 -24.30
C LEU A 510 3.06 -8.73 -25.06
N GLY A 511 2.15 -7.97 -24.44
CA GLY A 511 0.89 -7.58 -25.04
C GLY A 511 -0.09 -8.74 -25.28
N GLN A 512 0.16 -9.92 -24.72
CA GLN A 512 -0.65 -11.13 -24.92
C GLN A 512 -2.15 -10.90 -24.68
N HIS A 513 -2.49 -10.00 -23.76
CA HIS A 513 -3.86 -9.75 -23.31
C HIS A 513 -4.37 -8.36 -23.73
N THR A 514 -3.69 -7.67 -24.65
CA THR A 514 -4.01 -6.28 -25.04
C THR A 514 -5.44 -6.16 -25.56
N ASP A 515 -5.76 -6.87 -26.65
CA ASP A 515 -7.08 -6.78 -27.28
C ASP A 515 -8.18 -7.30 -26.33
N GLU A 516 -7.97 -8.43 -25.66
CA GLU A 516 -8.92 -9.01 -24.70
C GLU A 516 -9.25 -8.02 -23.56
N THR A 517 -8.22 -7.45 -22.93
CA THR A 517 -8.37 -6.55 -21.80
C THR A 517 -9.04 -5.25 -22.23
N LEU A 518 -8.67 -4.68 -23.38
CA LEU A 518 -9.27 -3.43 -23.85
C LEU A 518 -10.75 -3.61 -24.25
N ARG A 519 -11.13 -4.76 -24.83
CA ARG A 519 -12.54 -5.11 -25.05
C ARG A 519 -13.29 -5.25 -23.72
N GLU A 520 -12.77 -6.05 -22.80
CA GLU A 520 -13.43 -6.36 -21.53
C GLU A 520 -13.59 -5.11 -20.65
N LEU A 521 -12.55 -4.29 -20.53
CA LEU A 521 -12.53 -3.17 -19.58
C LEU A 521 -13.14 -1.91 -20.18
N CYS A 522 -12.76 -1.60 -21.42
CA CYS A 522 -13.06 -0.32 -22.02
C CYS A 522 -14.23 -0.40 -23.02
N GLY A 523 -14.69 -1.60 -23.38
CA GLY A 523 -15.73 -1.79 -24.39
C GLY A 523 -15.29 -1.37 -25.79
N TYR A 524 -13.98 -1.36 -26.05
CA TYR A 524 -13.44 -0.96 -27.35
C TYR A 524 -13.78 -2.02 -28.41
N ASP A 525 -14.25 -1.57 -29.57
CA ASP A 525 -14.49 -2.43 -30.74
C ASP A 525 -13.24 -2.59 -31.62
N ASP A 526 -13.35 -3.41 -32.66
CA ASP A 526 -12.23 -3.68 -33.58
C ASP A 526 -11.78 -2.43 -34.33
N GLU A 527 -12.67 -1.46 -34.57
CA GLU A 527 -12.32 -0.20 -35.21
C GLU A 527 -11.42 0.63 -34.30
N ARG A 528 -11.80 0.77 -33.02
CA ARG A 528 -11.02 1.51 -32.02
C ARG A 528 -9.67 0.83 -31.76
N LEU A 529 -9.64 -0.49 -31.61
CA LEU A 529 -8.38 -1.24 -31.45
C LEU A 529 -7.49 -1.09 -32.69
N GLY A 530 -8.07 -1.18 -33.89
CA GLY A 530 -7.35 -0.97 -35.14
C GLY A 530 -6.77 0.44 -35.25
N ALA A 531 -7.49 1.47 -34.79
CA ALA A 531 -7.01 2.86 -34.78
C ALA A 531 -5.82 3.04 -33.82
N LEU A 532 -5.90 2.48 -32.60
CA LEU A 532 -4.80 2.52 -31.63
C LEU A 532 -3.54 1.84 -32.17
N ARG A 533 -3.71 0.67 -32.81
CA ARG A 533 -2.59 -0.08 -33.40
C ARG A 533 -1.93 0.67 -34.56
N ARG A 534 -2.73 1.27 -35.45
CA ARG A 534 -2.21 2.12 -36.55
C ARG A 534 -1.46 3.35 -36.04
N ALA A 535 -1.86 3.88 -34.88
CA ALA A 535 -1.18 5.00 -34.23
C ALA A 535 0.06 4.58 -33.41
N GLY A 536 0.39 3.28 -33.34
CA GLY A 536 1.50 2.78 -32.53
C GLY A 536 1.26 2.87 -31.02
N VAL A 537 0.00 3.02 -30.59
CA VAL A 537 -0.38 3.14 -29.19
C VAL A 537 -0.42 1.79 -28.49
N ILE A 538 -0.81 0.72 -29.21
CA ILE A 538 -0.89 -0.66 -28.72
C ILE A 538 -0.16 -1.65 -29.62
#